data_AF-A0A947Z7X9-F1
#
_entry.id   AF-A0A947Z7X9-F1
#
_cell.length_a   1.000
_cell.length_b   1.000
_cell.length_c   1.000
_cell.angle_alpha   90.00
_cell.angle_beta   90.00
_cell.angle_gamma   90.00
#
_symmetry.space_group_name_H-M   'P 1'
#
loop_
_entity.id
_entity.type
_entity.pdbx_description
1 polymer ?
#
loop_
_entity_poly.entity_id
_entity_poly.type
_entity_poly.pdbx_seq_one_letter_code
_entity_poly.pdbx_strand_id
1 'polypeptide(L)'
;MFRNHLFLLMMLGAAMLFVSCDDDDTNSTVCDNVTCSDHGQCVEVGGEATCDCDTGYHADALTCVEDTGNTAPEFTSTPDATATENVAYVYNITCTDAEGDTLTLAIDTTDTCDGTLTDNADGTGSYTFTTADATATPSCTLAITCGDGTEEALQSATITVEAGGPMCDESLDFVGQFDGSTDATSINGGTIADAPWDSSYDAGIADLMTYIDASSGDATTVSVALSGVTVIATYEADFQTRMYVADGNGAIKMFLTDDATQIPSFVPKTGMTLSVTVTEVSDYFGTPQILAVDGDTWTVDATGTDVPVIEHTGGPAVSANEVNQIVRVTGTLTSAGTDCGGGAFCYDLDYGAGSTIVFRTWTSTHSEGTCITFVGPVTLYNGAPQLTTYGEWSTMWW
;
A
#
# COMPACT_ATOMS: atom_id res chain seq x y z
N MET A 1 -51.17 22.58 -21.52
CA MET A 1 -51.04 22.63 -22.99
C MET A 1 -50.22 21.42 -23.39
N PHE A 2 -50.79 20.26 -23.69
CA PHE A 2 -51.45 19.86 -24.94
C PHE A 2 -50.62 20.11 -26.21
N ARG A 3 -50.10 19.02 -26.81
CA ARG A 3 -50.27 18.55 -28.22
C ARG A 3 -49.13 17.59 -28.55
N ASN A 4 -49.32 16.31 -28.87
CA ASN A 4 -50.28 15.62 -29.75
C ASN A 4 -50.19 16.08 -31.21
N HIS A 5 -49.59 15.26 -32.07
CA HIS A 5 -49.89 15.06 -33.51
C HIS A 5 -49.25 13.71 -33.90
N LEU A 6 -49.99 12.61 -34.08
CA LEU A 6 -50.96 12.32 -35.15
C LEU A 6 -50.31 12.38 -36.54
N PHE A 7 -49.96 11.21 -37.09
CA PHE A 7 -49.90 11.00 -38.53
C PHE A 7 -50.63 9.70 -38.89
N LEU A 8 -51.53 9.86 -39.85
CA LEU A 8 -52.59 8.98 -40.29
C LEU A 8 -52.16 8.24 -41.57
N LEU A 9 -52.30 6.91 -41.53
CA LEU A 9 -52.79 6.00 -42.59
C LEU A 9 -52.40 6.25 -44.07
N MET A 10 -51.70 5.26 -44.65
CA MET A 10 -51.99 4.79 -46.01
C MET A 10 -51.89 3.25 -46.06
N MET A 11 -53.02 2.62 -46.37
CA MET A 11 -53.16 1.20 -46.71
C MET A 11 -52.46 0.88 -48.03
N LEU A 12 -51.83 -0.29 -48.14
CA LEU A 12 -51.88 -1.12 -49.35
C LEU A 12 -51.55 -2.58 -48.97
N GLY A 13 -52.44 -3.50 -49.30
CA GLY A 13 -52.41 -4.89 -48.85
C GLY A 13 -51.49 -5.80 -49.65
N ALA A 14 -51.10 -6.91 -49.03
CA ALA A 14 -50.63 -8.13 -49.68
C ALA A 14 -51.10 -9.35 -48.86
N ALA A 15 -51.54 -10.37 -49.58
CA ALA A 15 -52.31 -11.50 -49.11
C ALA A 15 -51.60 -12.35 -48.04
N MET A 16 -52.37 -12.77 -47.02
CA MET A 16 -52.01 -13.89 -46.15
C MET A 16 -52.02 -15.18 -46.98
N LEU A 17 -50.85 -15.80 -47.10
CA LEU A 17 -50.71 -17.23 -47.32
C LEU A 17 -49.98 -17.76 -46.10
N PHE A 18 -50.74 -18.32 -45.15
CA PHE A 18 -50.18 -19.17 -44.12
C PHE A 18 -49.68 -20.44 -44.81
N VAL A 19 -48.36 -20.58 -44.93
CA VAL A 19 -47.76 -21.89 -45.07
C VAL A 19 -47.75 -22.46 -43.66
N SER A 20 -48.74 -23.31 -43.38
CA SER A 20 -48.68 -24.28 -42.30
C SER A 20 -47.44 -25.13 -42.56
N CYS A 21 -46.42 -25.02 -41.70
CA CYS A 21 -45.49 -26.13 -41.56
C CYS A 21 -46.32 -27.31 -41.06
N ASP A 22 -46.32 -28.38 -41.86
CA ASP A 22 -46.78 -29.72 -41.52
C ASP A 22 -46.35 -30.05 -40.09
N ASP A 23 -47.30 -30.13 -39.18
CA ASP A 23 -47.18 -30.95 -37.99
C ASP A 23 -47.19 -32.40 -38.49
N ASP A 24 -46.00 -32.92 -38.78
CA ASP A 24 -45.81 -34.37 -38.90
C ASP A 24 -46.01 -34.93 -37.49
N ASP A 25 -47.27 -35.27 -37.19
CA ASP A 25 -47.74 -36.09 -36.07
C ASP A 25 -47.10 -37.50 -36.17
N THR A 26 -45.76 -37.58 -36.12
CA THR A 26 -45.14 -38.71 -35.45
C THR A 26 -45.39 -38.47 -33.98
N ASN A 27 -46.46 -39.07 -33.46
CA ASN A 27 -46.65 -39.31 -32.04
C ASN A 27 -45.34 -39.95 -31.54
N SER A 28 -44.38 -39.14 -31.10
CA SER A 28 -43.13 -39.62 -30.54
C SER A 28 -43.51 -40.17 -29.18
N THR A 29 -43.86 -41.45 -29.17
CA THR A 29 -44.20 -42.22 -27.97
C THR A 29 -42.97 -42.44 -27.08
N VAL A 30 -41.85 -41.77 -27.38
CA VAL A 30 -40.57 -41.99 -26.72
C VAL A 30 -40.66 -41.57 -25.26
N CYS A 31 -41.26 -40.41 -24.97
CA CYS A 31 -41.50 -39.94 -23.60
C CYS A 31 -42.87 -40.37 -23.03
N ASP A 32 -43.65 -41.18 -23.73
CA ASP A 32 -44.93 -41.67 -23.20
C ASP A 32 -44.70 -42.55 -21.97
N ASN A 33 -45.36 -42.20 -20.86
CA ASN A 33 -45.24 -42.85 -19.55
C ASN A 33 -43.85 -42.77 -18.88
N VAL A 34 -42.95 -41.89 -19.34
CA VAL A 34 -41.70 -41.60 -18.63
C VAL A 34 -41.92 -40.38 -17.74
N THR A 35 -41.94 -40.60 -16.42
CA THR A 35 -42.17 -39.52 -15.44
C THR A 35 -40.88 -38.94 -14.88
N CYS A 36 -39.72 -39.55 -15.16
CA CYS A 36 -38.44 -39.15 -14.56
C CYS A 36 -38.52 -39.03 -13.02
N SER A 37 -39.26 -39.95 -12.39
CA SER A 37 -39.54 -39.94 -10.95
C SER A 37 -40.23 -38.67 -10.42
N ASP A 38 -40.85 -37.86 -11.28
CA ASP A 38 -41.41 -36.53 -10.97
C ASP A 38 -40.37 -35.46 -10.55
N HIS A 39 -39.08 -35.72 -10.82
CA HIS A 39 -37.93 -34.85 -10.49
C HIS A 39 -37.10 -34.50 -11.74
N GLY A 40 -37.77 -34.30 -12.87
CA GLY A 40 -37.14 -33.96 -14.13
C GLY A 40 -38.10 -33.97 -15.31
N GLN A 41 -37.62 -33.55 -16.47
CA GLN A 41 -38.35 -33.55 -17.72
C GLN A 41 -37.82 -34.64 -18.66
N CYS A 42 -38.71 -35.44 -19.26
CA CYS A 42 -38.32 -36.36 -20.32
C CYS A 42 -38.00 -35.60 -21.62
N VAL A 43 -36.85 -35.90 -22.21
CA VAL A 43 -36.37 -35.37 -23.49
C VAL A 43 -35.97 -36.50 -24.44
N GLU A 44 -36.16 -36.30 -25.74
CA GLU A 44 -35.74 -37.26 -26.77
C GLU A 44 -34.31 -36.92 -27.25
N VAL A 45 -33.37 -37.86 -27.04
CA VAL A 45 -31.98 -37.74 -27.51
C VAL A 45 -31.66 -38.95 -28.39
N GLY A 46 -31.44 -38.72 -29.69
CA GLY A 46 -31.09 -39.78 -30.63
C GLY A 46 -32.20 -40.83 -30.86
N GLY A 47 -33.46 -40.50 -30.58
CA GLY A 47 -34.60 -41.41 -30.70
C GLY A 47 -34.91 -42.24 -29.44
N GLU A 48 -34.21 -41.99 -28.34
CA GLU A 48 -34.44 -42.64 -27.04
C GLU A 48 -34.84 -41.62 -25.97
N ALA A 49 -35.61 -42.08 -24.97
CA ALA A 49 -36.03 -41.25 -23.84
C ALA A 49 -34.87 -41.07 -22.87
N THR A 50 -34.61 -39.82 -22.50
CA THR A 50 -33.61 -39.44 -21.50
C THR A 50 -34.27 -38.50 -20.49
N CYS A 51 -33.89 -38.60 -19.22
CA CYS A 51 -34.34 -37.66 -18.21
C CYS A 51 -33.38 -36.49 -18.07
N ASP A 52 -33.88 -35.27 -18.27
CA ASP A 52 -33.23 -34.02 -17.86
C ASP A 52 -33.70 -33.72 -16.43
N CYS A 53 -32.90 -34.13 -15.45
CA CYS A 53 -33.29 -34.11 -14.04
C CYS A 53 -33.20 -32.71 -13.43
N ASP A 54 -34.08 -32.42 -12.47
CA ASP A 54 -34.05 -31.19 -11.68
C ASP A 54 -32.76 -31.12 -10.85
N THR A 55 -32.35 -29.91 -10.43
CA THR A 55 -31.18 -29.71 -9.55
C THR A 55 -31.29 -30.58 -8.29
N GLY A 56 -30.23 -31.34 -7.98
CA GLY A 56 -30.19 -32.30 -6.86
C GLY A 56 -30.57 -33.74 -7.24
N TYR A 57 -30.73 -34.03 -8.54
CA TYR A 57 -30.99 -35.37 -9.05
C TYR A 57 -30.15 -35.64 -10.31
N HIS A 58 -29.66 -36.88 -10.47
CA HIS A 58 -29.05 -37.36 -11.71
C HIS A 58 -29.91 -38.44 -12.37
N ALA A 59 -29.78 -38.57 -13.69
CA ALA A 59 -30.46 -39.60 -14.44
C ALA A 59 -29.79 -40.98 -14.23
N ASP A 60 -30.51 -41.91 -13.63
CA ASP A 60 -30.24 -43.35 -13.71
C ASP A 60 -31.31 -43.97 -14.61
N ALA A 61 -30.94 -44.17 -15.88
CA ALA A 61 -31.87 -44.56 -16.95
C ALA A 61 -33.08 -43.61 -17.08
N LEU A 62 -34.28 -44.09 -16.77
CA LEU A 62 -35.55 -43.34 -16.89
C LEU A 62 -36.06 -42.85 -15.52
N THR A 63 -35.19 -42.88 -14.51
CA THR A 63 -35.47 -42.37 -13.18
C THR A 63 -34.49 -41.27 -12.84
N CYS A 64 -34.99 -40.17 -12.28
CA CYS A 64 -34.14 -39.22 -11.58
C CYS A 64 -33.95 -39.75 -10.17
N VAL A 65 -32.69 -40.03 -9.83
CA VAL A 65 -32.26 -40.49 -8.52
C VAL A 65 -31.69 -39.28 -7.80
N GLU A 66 -32.12 -39.07 -6.57
CA GLU A 66 -31.59 -38.00 -5.73
C GLU A 66 -30.07 -38.15 -5.65
N ASP A 67 -29.35 -37.04 -5.79
CA ASP A 67 -27.91 -37.01 -5.59
C ASP A 67 -27.64 -37.27 -4.10
N THR A 68 -27.56 -38.55 -3.72
CA THR A 68 -27.31 -38.94 -2.35
C THR A 68 -25.83 -38.79 -2.05
N GLY A 69 -25.42 -37.56 -1.71
CA GLY A 69 -24.09 -37.24 -1.23
C GLY A 69 -23.68 -35.83 -1.64
N ASN A 70 -23.95 -34.85 -0.78
CA ASN A 70 -23.21 -33.60 -0.80
C ASN A 70 -21.89 -33.79 -0.03
N THR A 71 -20.78 -33.34 -0.58
CA THR A 71 -19.52 -33.33 0.14
C THR A 71 -19.34 -31.94 0.74
N ALA A 72 -19.22 -31.85 2.06
CA ALA A 72 -18.98 -30.55 2.69
C ALA A 72 -17.74 -29.86 2.06
N PRO A 73 -17.75 -28.52 1.91
CA PRO A 73 -16.65 -27.80 1.28
C PRO A 73 -15.34 -28.00 2.04
N GLU A 74 -14.20 -27.76 1.40
CA GLU A 74 -12.89 -27.84 2.06
C GLU A 74 -12.10 -26.55 1.89
N PHE A 75 -11.53 -26.05 2.98
CA PHE A 75 -10.56 -24.95 2.94
C PHE A 75 -9.24 -25.43 2.33
N THR A 76 -8.75 -24.71 1.33
CA THR A 76 -7.46 -24.95 0.68
C THR A 76 -6.39 -23.93 1.10
N SER A 77 -6.79 -22.88 1.81
CA SER A 77 -5.91 -21.91 2.47
C SER A 77 -5.68 -22.26 3.94
N THR A 78 -4.67 -21.65 4.57
CA THR A 78 -4.41 -21.77 6.02
C THR A 78 -4.04 -20.39 6.56
N PRO A 79 -4.64 -19.94 7.67
CA PRO A 79 -4.30 -18.63 8.25
C PRO A 79 -2.92 -18.65 8.91
N ASP A 80 -2.22 -17.52 8.86
CA ASP A 80 -0.98 -17.33 9.61
C ASP A 80 -1.25 -17.33 11.11
N ALA A 81 -0.42 -18.02 11.89
CA ALA A 81 -0.63 -18.23 13.33
C ALA A 81 -0.22 -17.03 14.21
N THR A 82 0.27 -15.95 13.61
CA THR A 82 0.80 -14.77 14.32
C THR A 82 0.25 -13.48 13.72
N ALA A 83 -0.14 -12.56 14.60
CA ALA A 83 -0.43 -11.16 14.27
C ALA A 83 0.49 -10.26 15.08
N THR A 84 0.74 -9.05 14.59
CA THR A 84 1.52 -8.04 15.32
C THR A 84 0.59 -6.93 15.79
N GLU A 85 0.75 -6.52 17.04
CA GLU A 85 0.04 -5.36 17.60
C GLU A 85 0.15 -4.12 16.70
N ASN A 86 -0.97 -3.40 16.54
CA ASN A 86 -1.14 -2.21 15.73
C ASN A 86 -0.86 -2.39 14.23
N VAL A 87 -0.64 -3.62 13.76
CA VAL A 87 -0.49 -3.96 12.34
C VAL A 87 -1.76 -4.65 11.85
N ALA A 88 -2.24 -4.26 10.67
CA ALA A 88 -3.37 -4.91 10.04
C ALA A 88 -3.00 -6.36 9.66
N TYR A 89 -3.74 -7.33 10.21
CA TYR A 89 -3.67 -8.72 9.81
C TYR A 89 -4.61 -8.96 8.62
N VAL A 90 -4.15 -9.72 7.62
CA VAL A 90 -4.94 -10.07 6.43
C VAL A 90 -4.81 -11.57 6.17
N TYR A 91 -5.94 -12.28 6.19
CA TYR A 91 -6.04 -13.66 5.76
C TYR A 91 -6.83 -13.77 4.46
N ASN A 92 -6.18 -14.21 3.38
CA ASN A 92 -6.82 -14.51 2.11
C ASN A 92 -7.33 -15.96 2.13
N ILE A 93 -8.66 -16.11 2.01
CA ILE A 93 -9.36 -17.37 2.16
C ILE A 93 -9.57 -17.99 0.78
N THR A 94 -9.33 -19.30 0.66
CA THR A 94 -9.77 -20.13 -0.47
C THR A 94 -10.40 -21.42 0.04
N CYS A 95 -11.57 -21.72 -0.50
CA CYS A 95 -12.38 -22.89 -0.21
C CYS A 95 -12.85 -23.51 -1.54
N THR A 96 -13.00 -24.83 -1.59
CA THR A 96 -13.47 -25.55 -2.78
C THR A 96 -14.53 -26.57 -2.43
N ASP A 97 -15.41 -26.81 -3.38
CA ASP A 97 -16.47 -27.80 -3.29
C ASP A 97 -16.27 -28.88 -4.36
N ALA A 98 -16.60 -30.14 -4.06
CA ALA A 98 -16.36 -31.26 -4.98
C ALA A 98 -17.42 -31.34 -6.08
N GLU A 99 -18.64 -30.90 -5.78
CA GLU A 99 -19.80 -30.89 -6.65
C GLU A 99 -19.89 -29.59 -7.49
N GLY A 100 -19.14 -28.56 -7.11
CA GLY A 100 -19.04 -27.28 -7.80
C GLY A 100 -20.14 -26.30 -7.40
N ASP A 101 -20.70 -26.47 -6.20
CA ASP A 101 -21.76 -25.62 -5.66
C ASP A 101 -21.27 -24.20 -5.35
N THR A 102 -22.22 -23.28 -5.20
CA THR A 102 -21.90 -21.89 -4.83
C THR A 102 -21.49 -21.82 -3.38
N LEU A 103 -20.30 -21.26 -3.13
CA LEU A 103 -19.71 -21.18 -1.81
C LEU A 103 -19.92 -19.82 -1.17
N THR A 104 -20.29 -19.83 0.11
CA THR A 104 -20.45 -18.65 0.95
C THR A 104 -19.52 -18.71 2.15
N LEU A 105 -18.88 -17.59 2.46
CA LEU A 105 -18.00 -17.47 3.61
C LEU A 105 -18.68 -16.66 4.72
N ALA A 106 -18.54 -17.10 5.97
CA ALA A 106 -19.06 -16.38 7.13
C ALA A 106 -18.08 -16.43 8.32
N ILE A 107 -18.16 -15.44 9.21
CA ILE A 107 -17.45 -15.45 10.49
C ILE A 107 -18.23 -16.36 11.44
N ASP A 108 -17.57 -17.36 12.00
CA ASP A 108 -18.19 -18.26 12.97
C ASP A 108 -18.39 -17.57 14.32
N THR A 109 -19.37 -18.05 15.09
CA THR A 109 -19.66 -17.53 16.43
C THR A 109 -18.55 -17.75 17.46
N THR A 110 -17.59 -18.64 17.18
CA THR A 110 -16.41 -18.85 18.02
C THR A 110 -15.24 -17.92 17.70
N ASP A 111 -15.36 -17.08 16.68
CA ASP A 111 -14.38 -16.03 16.39
C ASP A 111 -14.30 -15.02 17.54
N THR A 112 -13.07 -14.66 17.91
CA THR A 112 -12.76 -13.69 18.97
C THR A 112 -11.70 -12.68 18.54
N CYS A 113 -11.32 -12.68 17.26
CA CYS A 113 -10.37 -11.71 16.71
C CYS A 113 -11.07 -10.39 16.31
N ASP A 114 -12.41 -10.32 16.41
CA ASP A 114 -13.24 -9.13 16.12
C ASP A 114 -12.98 -8.55 14.71
N GLY A 115 -12.66 -9.42 13.76
CA GLY A 115 -12.35 -9.02 12.39
C GLY A 115 -13.57 -8.78 11.51
N THR A 116 -13.26 -8.37 10.28
CA THR A 116 -14.24 -8.13 9.22
C THR A 116 -13.94 -9.06 8.04
N LEU A 117 -15.00 -9.64 7.47
CA LEU A 117 -14.92 -10.55 6.33
C LEU A 117 -15.50 -9.89 5.08
N THR A 118 -14.77 -9.99 3.98
CA THR A 118 -15.27 -9.74 2.62
C THR A 118 -15.37 -11.07 1.90
N ASP A 119 -16.59 -11.47 1.53
CA ASP A 119 -16.87 -12.68 0.76
C ASP A 119 -17.10 -12.34 -0.72
N ASN A 120 -16.45 -13.06 -1.63
CA ASN A 120 -16.65 -12.92 -3.07
C ASN A 120 -17.73 -13.87 -3.62
N ALA A 121 -18.31 -14.74 -2.77
CA ALA A 121 -19.34 -15.73 -3.12
C ALA A 121 -18.91 -16.74 -4.20
N ASP A 122 -17.61 -16.99 -4.30
CA ASP A 122 -16.98 -17.94 -5.22
C ASP A 122 -15.99 -18.88 -4.52
N GLY A 123 -16.08 -18.98 -3.18
CA GLY A 123 -15.13 -19.71 -2.35
C GLY A 123 -13.86 -18.91 -2.02
N THR A 124 -13.75 -17.66 -2.46
CA THR A 124 -12.65 -16.76 -2.09
C THR A 124 -13.12 -15.57 -1.24
N GLY A 125 -12.24 -15.06 -0.39
CA GLY A 125 -12.54 -13.90 0.44
C GLY A 125 -11.34 -13.38 1.21
N SER A 126 -11.54 -12.34 2.01
CA SER A 126 -10.51 -11.74 2.86
C SER A 126 -11.05 -11.44 4.25
N TYR A 127 -10.38 -11.94 5.28
CA TYR A 127 -10.64 -11.62 6.68
C TYR A 127 -9.55 -10.69 7.21
N THR A 128 -9.94 -9.59 7.84
CA THR A 128 -8.99 -8.58 8.35
C THR A 128 -9.34 -8.11 9.75
N PHE A 129 -8.30 -7.89 10.57
CA PHE A 129 -8.42 -7.27 11.89
C PHE A 129 -7.14 -6.51 12.26
N THR A 130 -7.18 -5.74 13.34
CA THR A 130 -6.00 -5.05 13.90
C THR A 130 -6.06 -5.16 15.41
N THR A 131 -5.01 -5.67 16.03
CA THR A 131 -4.93 -5.85 17.48
C THR A 131 -4.38 -4.60 18.14
N ALA A 132 -5.08 -4.03 19.11
CA ALA A 132 -4.66 -2.77 19.73
C ALA A 132 -3.60 -2.92 20.84
N ASP A 133 -3.53 -4.10 21.48
CA ASP A 133 -2.66 -4.34 22.64
C ASP A 133 -2.37 -5.84 22.83
N ALA A 134 -1.13 -6.27 22.61
CA ALA A 134 -0.72 -7.67 22.78
C ALA A 134 -0.65 -8.11 24.25
N THR A 135 -0.54 -7.18 25.20
CA THR A 135 -0.56 -7.50 26.63
C THR A 135 -1.99 -7.71 27.14
N ALA A 136 -2.94 -6.93 26.63
CA ALA A 136 -4.37 -7.11 26.95
C ALA A 136 -4.97 -8.32 26.22
N THR A 137 -4.59 -8.52 24.95
CA THR A 137 -5.11 -9.61 24.10
C THR A 137 -3.94 -10.36 23.45
N PRO A 138 -3.25 -11.27 24.18
CA PRO A 138 -2.05 -11.96 23.68
C PRO A 138 -2.36 -13.01 22.61
N SER A 139 -3.63 -13.36 22.43
CA SER A 139 -4.09 -14.25 21.38
C SER A 139 -5.58 -14.07 21.16
N CYS A 140 -6.04 -14.35 19.95
CA CYS A 140 -7.45 -14.49 19.62
C CYS A 140 -7.70 -15.78 18.81
N THR A 141 -8.95 -16.18 18.68
CA THR A 141 -9.37 -17.29 17.81
C THR A 141 -9.98 -16.72 16.55
N LEU A 142 -9.36 -16.99 15.40
CA LEU A 142 -9.93 -16.76 14.09
C LEU A 142 -10.78 -17.98 13.73
N ALA A 143 -12.05 -17.78 13.39
CA ALA A 143 -12.95 -18.87 13.00
C ALA A 143 -13.87 -18.47 11.83
N ILE A 144 -13.74 -19.18 10.71
CA ILE A 144 -14.47 -18.92 9.46
C ILE A 144 -15.17 -20.19 9.02
N THR A 145 -16.43 -20.07 8.59
CA THR A 145 -17.16 -21.14 7.90
C THR A 145 -17.17 -20.94 6.39
N CYS A 146 -17.13 -22.04 5.65
CA CYS A 146 -17.40 -22.11 4.22
C CYS A 146 -18.56 -23.08 4.01
N GLY A 147 -19.67 -22.60 3.42
CA GLY A 147 -20.86 -23.40 3.20
C GLY A 147 -21.30 -23.42 1.73
N ASP A 148 -21.77 -24.58 1.28
CA ASP A 148 -22.38 -24.80 -0.05
C ASP A 148 -23.92 -24.61 -0.04
N GLY A 149 -24.49 -24.27 1.12
CA GLY A 149 -25.92 -24.12 1.33
C GLY A 149 -26.62 -25.37 1.90
N THR A 150 -25.92 -26.50 1.98
CA THR A 150 -26.39 -27.76 2.58
C THR A 150 -25.49 -28.23 3.72
N GLU A 151 -24.17 -28.15 3.57
CA GLU A 151 -23.17 -28.48 4.57
C GLU A 151 -22.18 -27.31 4.75
N GLU A 152 -21.47 -27.31 5.87
CA GLU A 152 -20.49 -26.28 6.21
C GLU A 152 -19.20 -26.92 6.71
N ALA A 153 -18.06 -26.38 6.25
CA ALA A 153 -16.78 -26.60 6.88
C ALA A 153 -16.40 -25.42 7.78
N LEU A 154 -15.77 -25.73 8.90
CA LEU A 154 -15.22 -24.76 9.83
C LEU A 154 -13.70 -24.80 9.80
N GLN A 155 -13.06 -23.65 9.60
CA GLN A 155 -11.64 -23.47 9.82
C GLN A 155 -11.43 -22.54 11.02
N SER A 156 -10.69 -23.03 12.00
CA SER A 156 -10.34 -22.28 13.21
C SER A 156 -8.83 -22.28 13.46
N ALA A 157 -8.26 -21.15 13.84
CA ALA A 157 -6.86 -21.03 14.25
C ALA A 157 -6.71 -20.11 15.47
N THR A 158 -5.79 -20.45 16.37
CA THR A 158 -5.33 -19.51 17.41
C THR A 158 -4.28 -18.60 16.80
N ILE A 159 -4.57 -17.30 16.78
CA ILE A 159 -3.62 -16.28 16.35
C ILE A 159 -2.94 -15.73 17.59
N THR A 160 -1.62 -15.91 17.68
CA THR A 160 -0.81 -15.31 18.74
C THR A 160 -0.54 -13.86 18.38
N VAL A 161 -0.82 -12.94 19.30
CA VAL A 161 -0.51 -11.53 19.11
C VAL A 161 0.86 -11.28 19.70
N GLU A 162 1.81 -10.99 18.82
CA GLU A 162 3.13 -10.53 19.23
C GLU A 162 3.06 -9.04 19.54
N ALA A 163 3.72 -8.64 20.62
CA ALA A 163 3.87 -7.23 20.94
C ALA A 163 4.43 -6.51 19.71
N GLY A 164 3.79 -5.39 19.36
CA GLY A 164 4.49 -4.39 18.58
C GLY A 164 5.74 -4.07 19.38
N GLY A 165 6.92 -4.06 18.75
CA GLY A 165 8.17 -3.70 19.43
C GLY A 165 7.95 -2.44 20.30
N PRO A 166 8.70 -2.27 21.40
CA PRO A 166 8.43 -1.22 22.40
C PRO A 166 8.19 0.13 21.72
N MET A 167 6.90 0.51 21.60
CA MET A 167 6.52 1.74 20.95
C MET A 167 6.72 2.84 21.96
N CYS A 168 7.69 3.69 21.66
CA CYS A 168 7.83 4.96 22.30
C CYS A 168 6.54 5.75 22.16
N ASP A 169 6.23 6.59 23.14
CA ASP A 169 5.08 7.49 23.01
C ASP A 169 5.24 8.30 21.72
N GLU A 170 4.27 8.18 20.81
CA GLU A 170 4.22 8.98 19.59
C GLU A 170 3.86 10.42 19.97
N SER A 171 4.85 11.15 20.47
CA SER A 171 4.72 12.58 20.68
C SER A 171 4.58 13.26 19.32
N LEU A 172 3.35 13.68 19.00
CA LEU A 172 3.03 14.45 17.80
C LEU A 172 3.48 15.92 17.88
N ASP A 173 3.90 16.39 19.06
CA ASP A 173 4.45 17.73 19.25
C ASP A 173 5.88 17.77 18.70
N PHE A 174 5.99 17.95 17.39
CA PHE A 174 7.25 18.10 16.72
C PHE A 174 7.83 19.49 16.99
N VAL A 175 8.99 19.51 17.65
CA VAL A 175 9.89 20.65 17.66
C VAL A 175 11.04 20.20 16.78
N GLY A 176 11.46 20.99 15.79
CA GLY A 176 12.51 20.64 14.81
C GLY A 176 12.47 21.57 13.61
N GLN A 177 12.89 21.11 12.42
CA GLN A 177 12.87 21.98 11.23
C GLN A 177 11.44 22.33 10.78
N PHE A 178 10.47 21.44 10.96
CA PHE A 178 9.05 21.66 10.73
C PHE A 178 8.32 22.33 11.91
N ASP A 179 8.79 23.50 12.35
CA ASP A 179 8.20 24.25 13.47
C ASP A 179 7.23 25.37 13.04
N GLY A 180 6.97 25.50 11.74
CA GLY A 180 6.16 26.58 11.18
C GLY A 180 6.77 27.97 11.32
N SER A 181 8.06 28.09 11.66
CA SER A 181 8.71 29.37 11.88
C SER A 181 8.65 30.26 10.64
N THR A 182 8.31 31.52 10.87
CA THR A 182 8.33 32.58 9.85
C THR A 182 9.57 33.46 9.95
N ASP A 183 10.53 33.14 10.83
CA ASP A 183 11.76 33.92 10.99
C ASP A 183 12.62 33.75 9.72
N ALA A 184 12.91 34.86 9.04
CA ALA A 184 13.70 34.86 7.81
C ALA A 184 15.12 34.30 8.00
N THR A 185 15.67 34.35 9.21
CA THR A 185 17.02 33.88 9.55
C THR A 185 17.06 32.42 9.99
N SER A 186 15.90 31.82 10.28
CA SER A 186 15.79 30.41 10.68
C SER A 186 15.91 29.47 9.48
N ILE A 187 16.51 28.31 9.69
CA ILE A 187 16.46 27.18 8.74
C ILE A 187 15.21 26.30 8.93
N ASN A 188 14.45 26.57 9.99
CA ASN A 188 13.18 25.91 10.29
C ASN A 188 12.03 26.69 9.65
N GLY A 189 11.00 25.96 9.21
CA GLY A 189 9.79 26.46 8.59
C GLY A 189 8.92 25.31 8.09
N GLY A 190 7.75 25.65 7.54
CA GLY A 190 6.76 24.66 7.09
C GLY A 190 6.23 23.79 8.24
N THR A 191 5.32 22.89 7.89
CA THR A 191 4.73 21.92 8.82
C THR A 191 4.70 20.54 8.17
N ILE A 192 4.61 19.48 8.98
CA ILE A 192 4.48 18.11 8.46
C ILE A 192 3.08 17.96 7.82
N ALA A 193 3.03 17.36 6.64
CA ALA A 193 1.80 16.83 6.07
C ALA A 193 1.77 15.30 6.22
N ASP A 194 0.64 14.78 6.71
CA ASP A 194 0.40 13.33 6.79
C ASP A 194 0.01 12.74 5.42
N ALA A 195 -0.38 13.58 4.47
CA ALA A 195 -0.70 13.14 3.11
C ALA A 195 0.59 12.99 2.28
N PRO A 196 0.70 11.95 1.44
CA PRO A 196 1.83 11.80 0.54
C PRO A 196 1.86 12.93 -0.51
N TRP A 197 2.99 13.07 -1.19
CA TRP A 197 3.09 13.99 -2.31
C TRP A 197 2.04 13.69 -3.40
N ASP A 198 1.45 14.75 -3.96
CA ASP A 198 0.66 14.65 -5.18
C ASP A 198 1.60 14.28 -6.34
N SER A 199 1.39 13.13 -6.99
CA SER A 199 2.24 12.69 -8.10
C SER A 199 2.19 13.60 -9.33
N SER A 200 1.21 14.51 -9.42
CA SER A 200 1.17 15.57 -10.44
C SER A 200 2.04 16.79 -10.11
N TYR A 201 2.53 16.90 -8.87
CA TYR A 201 3.50 17.92 -8.49
C TYR A 201 4.87 17.54 -9.04
N ASP A 202 5.23 18.14 -10.17
CA ASP A 202 6.50 17.91 -10.85
C ASP A 202 7.29 19.22 -10.93
N ALA A 203 8.41 19.26 -10.22
CA ALA A 203 9.35 20.37 -10.23
C ALA A 203 10.57 20.09 -11.10
N GLY A 204 10.62 18.95 -11.81
CA GLY A 204 11.71 18.55 -12.69
C GLY A 204 12.71 17.55 -12.09
N ILE A 205 12.43 16.97 -10.92
CA ILE A 205 13.33 15.97 -10.32
C ILE A 205 13.39 14.71 -11.18
N ALA A 206 12.26 14.24 -11.74
CA ALA A 206 12.24 13.06 -12.60
C ALA A 206 13.19 13.21 -13.80
N ASP A 207 13.13 14.36 -14.49
CA ASP A 207 14.02 14.69 -15.60
C ASP A 207 15.48 14.74 -15.16
N LEU A 208 15.75 15.36 -14.00
CA LEU A 208 17.11 15.47 -13.45
C LEU A 208 17.72 14.09 -13.15
N MET A 209 16.93 13.17 -12.58
CA MET A 209 17.38 11.82 -12.23
C MET A 209 17.83 11.01 -13.45
N THR A 210 17.33 11.31 -14.66
CA THR A 210 17.74 10.60 -15.89
C THR A 210 19.22 10.81 -16.25
N TYR A 211 19.87 11.84 -15.69
CA TYR A 211 21.28 12.15 -15.91
C TYR A 211 22.21 11.51 -14.88
N ILE A 212 21.67 10.85 -13.85
CA ILE A 212 22.45 10.28 -12.76
C ILE A 212 22.74 8.81 -13.05
N ASP A 213 24.03 8.50 -13.28
CA ASP A 213 24.50 7.14 -13.46
C ASP A 213 24.99 6.55 -12.13
N ALA A 214 24.14 5.73 -11.51
CA ALA A 214 24.45 5.03 -10.26
C ALA A 214 25.60 4.01 -10.36
N SER A 215 26.09 3.69 -11.56
CA SER A 215 27.14 2.69 -11.77
C SER A 215 28.57 3.28 -11.76
N SER A 216 28.72 4.55 -12.12
CA SER A 216 30.02 5.23 -12.18
C SER A 216 30.31 6.08 -10.95
N GLY A 217 29.27 6.70 -10.37
CA GLY A 217 29.42 7.72 -9.34
C GLY A 217 30.12 9.00 -9.81
N ASP A 218 30.35 9.11 -11.13
CA ASP A 218 31.01 10.25 -11.74
C ASP A 218 30.06 11.45 -11.83
N ALA A 219 30.62 12.66 -11.72
CA ALA A 219 29.87 13.88 -11.91
C ALA A 219 29.49 14.06 -13.39
N THR A 220 28.24 14.47 -13.62
CA THR A 220 27.68 14.73 -14.94
C THR A 220 27.20 16.17 -15.02
N THR A 221 27.70 16.90 -16.01
CA THR A 221 27.25 18.27 -16.31
C THR A 221 25.89 18.23 -16.99
N VAL A 222 24.96 19.07 -16.51
CA VAL A 222 23.57 19.15 -16.98
C VAL A 222 23.12 20.60 -17.13
N SER A 223 21.91 20.80 -17.65
CA SER A 223 21.23 22.10 -17.64
C SER A 223 19.74 21.83 -17.49
N VAL A 224 19.31 21.62 -16.24
CA VAL A 224 17.92 21.26 -15.90
C VAL A 224 17.38 22.31 -14.95
N ALA A 225 16.26 22.92 -15.30
CA ALA A 225 15.59 23.88 -14.43
C ALA A 225 14.69 23.12 -13.44
N LEU A 226 14.97 23.24 -12.15
CA LEU A 226 14.02 22.90 -11.12
C LEU A 226 13.10 24.09 -10.90
N SER A 227 11.79 23.90 -10.98
CA SER A 227 10.79 24.98 -10.89
C SER A 227 9.82 24.72 -9.76
N GLY A 228 9.94 25.48 -8.68
CA GLY A 228 9.06 25.38 -7.51
C GLY A 228 9.32 24.16 -6.62
N VAL A 229 10.52 23.57 -6.63
CA VAL A 229 10.87 22.38 -5.82
C VAL A 229 10.84 22.68 -4.32
N THR A 230 10.33 21.77 -3.50
CA THR A 230 10.18 22.00 -2.05
C THR A 230 11.45 21.63 -1.29
N VAL A 231 11.93 22.51 -0.41
CA VAL A 231 12.97 22.19 0.58
C VAL A 231 12.36 21.36 1.70
N ILE A 232 12.85 20.14 1.88
CA ILE A 232 12.30 19.15 2.81
C ILE A 232 13.20 18.92 4.03
N ALA A 233 14.49 19.23 3.95
CA ALA A 233 15.40 19.24 5.09
C ALA A 233 16.60 20.13 4.78
N THR A 234 17.22 20.69 5.83
CA THR A 234 18.54 21.33 5.73
C THR A 234 19.50 20.63 6.70
N TYR A 235 20.78 20.54 6.36
CA TYR A 235 21.77 19.92 7.25
C TYR A 235 23.05 20.73 7.24
N GLU A 236 23.74 20.85 8.38
CA GLU A 236 24.87 21.79 8.53
C GLU A 236 24.46 23.26 8.29
N ALA A 237 23.65 23.81 9.21
CA ALA A 237 23.04 25.15 9.14
C ALA A 237 23.98 26.33 8.79
N ASP A 238 25.28 26.17 9.02
CA ASP A 238 26.31 27.16 8.65
C ASP A 238 26.49 27.28 7.12
N PHE A 239 25.96 26.33 6.34
CA PHE A 239 26.06 26.28 4.89
C PHE A 239 24.67 26.35 4.25
N GLN A 240 24.34 27.49 3.63
CA GLN A 240 23.11 27.68 2.81
C GLN A 240 23.03 26.76 1.57
N THR A 241 23.96 25.80 1.44
CA THR A 241 24.21 24.95 0.27
C THR A 241 24.01 23.46 0.55
N ARG A 242 23.51 23.11 1.73
CA ARG A 242 23.35 21.74 2.22
C ARG A 242 21.89 21.48 2.58
N MET A 243 21.14 20.93 1.64
CA MET A 243 19.71 20.72 1.79
C MET A 243 19.21 19.52 1.01
N TYR A 244 17.99 19.11 1.28
CA TYR A 244 17.24 18.11 0.53
C TYR A 244 16.05 18.80 -0.09
N VAL A 245 15.77 18.48 -1.35
CA VAL A 245 14.59 18.98 -2.05
C VAL A 245 13.77 17.83 -2.62
N ALA A 246 12.47 18.03 -2.74
CA ALA A 246 11.56 17.03 -3.27
C ALA A 246 10.40 17.63 -4.08
N ASP A 247 9.84 16.78 -4.93
CA ASP A 247 8.56 16.93 -5.60
C ASP A 247 7.79 15.60 -5.55
N GLY A 248 6.66 15.52 -6.24
CA GLY A 248 5.84 14.31 -6.33
C GLY A 248 6.47 13.12 -7.06
N ASN A 249 7.63 13.31 -7.68
CA ASN A 249 8.35 12.27 -8.42
C ASN A 249 9.63 11.80 -7.71
N GLY A 250 10.08 12.48 -6.66
CA GLY A 250 11.21 12.02 -5.87
C GLY A 250 11.85 13.07 -4.97
N ALA A 251 12.98 12.70 -4.38
CA ALA A 251 13.79 13.58 -3.55
C ALA A 251 15.26 13.49 -3.95
N ILE A 252 15.98 14.61 -3.84
CA ILE A 252 17.40 14.67 -4.14
C ILE A 252 18.14 15.58 -3.15
N LYS A 253 19.35 15.17 -2.77
CA LYS A 253 20.23 15.95 -1.91
C LYS A 253 20.97 17.01 -2.72
N MET A 254 20.98 18.26 -2.25
CA MET A 254 21.88 19.31 -2.73
C MET A 254 23.15 19.35 -1.87
N PHE A 255 24.28 19.12 -2.51
CA PHE A 255 25.63 19.17 -1.94
C PHE A 255 26.49 20.18 -2.70
N LEU A 256 26.15 21.46 -2.64
CA LEU A 256 26.86 22.50 -3.40
C LEU A 256 28.17 22.92 -2.71
N THR A 257 29.20 23.26 -3.48
CA THR A 257 30.44 23.79 -2.88
C THR A 257 30.20 25.15 -2.22
N ASP A 258 31.15 25.63 -1.42
CA ASP A 258 31.17 26.98 -0.82
C ASP A 258 31.52 28.09 -1.84
N ASP A 259 31.31 27.82 -3.13
CA ASP A 259 31.48 28.79 -4.20
C ASP A 259 30.39 29.87 -4.13
N ALA A 260 30.82 31.12 -3.96
CA ALA A 260 29.94 32.28 -3.86
C ALA A 260 28.98 32.45 -5.06
N THR A 261 29.30 31.86 -6.23
CA THR A 261 28.44 31.89 -7.42
C THR A 261 27.25 30.93 -7.36
N GLN A 262 27.21 30.04 -6.36
CA GLN A 262 26.14 29.04 -6.19
C GLN A 262 25.25 29.31 -4.97
N ILE A 263 25.76 30.11 -4.02
CA ILE A 263 25.10 30.37 -2.74
C ILE A 263 23.87 31.27 -2.96
N PRO A 264 22.68 30.87 -2.49
CA PRO A 264 21.49 31.71 -2.56
C PRO A 264 21.63 32.94 -1.66
N SER A 265 21.04 34.07 -2.08
CA SER A 265 21.05 35.33 -1.31
C SER A 265 20.08 35.34 -0.10
N PHE A 266 19.39 34.23 0.14
CA PHE A 266 18.45 34.00 1.24
C PHE A 266 18.82 32.74 2.00
N VAL A 267 18.35 32.58 3.24
CA VAL A 267 18.52 31.37 4.04
C VAL A 267 17.45 30.35 3.62
N PRO A 268 17.80 29.23 2.97
CA PRO A 268 16.85 28.17 2.67
C PRO A 268 16.34 27.56 3.98
N LYS A 269 15.04 27.27 4.03
CA LYS A 269 14.40 26.62 5.18
C LYS A 269 13.36 25.62 4.70
N THR A 270 13.03 24.64 5.54
CA THR A 270 11.99 23.66 5.25
C THR A 270 10.66 24.33 4.90
N GLY A 271 9.93 23.73 3.97
CA GLY A 271 8.66 24.27 3.47
C GLY A 271 8.80 25.49 2.54
N MET A 272 10.00 25.90 2.14
CA MET A 272 10.18 26.81 1.00
C MET A 272 10.05 26.05 -0.31
N THR A 273 9.42 26.66 -1.31
CA THR A 273 9.52 26.20 -2.71
C THR A 273 10.43 27.14 -3.48
N LEU A 274 11.39 26.57 -4.20
CA LEU A 274 12.47 27.29 -4.86
C LEU A 274 12.55 26.91 -6.35
N SER A 275 13.03 27.83 -7.18
CA SER A 275 13.47 27.50 -8.53
C SER A 275 14.95 27.81 -8.73
N VAL A 276 15.66 26.94 -9.44
CA VAL A 276 17.09 27.06 -9.76
C VAL A 276 17.47 26.16 -10.95
N THR A 277 18.47 26.56 -11.73
CA THR A 277 19.05 25.71 -12.78
C THR A 277 20.19 24.87 -12.22
N VAL A 278 20.05 23.55 -12.28
CA VAL A 278 21.09 22.57 -11.92
C VAL A 278 22.09 22.46 -13.06
N THR A 279 23.38 22.46 -12.71
CA THR A 279 24.50 22.41 -13.65
C THR A 279 25.37 21.18 -13.50
N GLU A 280 25.32 20.49 -12.35
CA GLU A 280 26.07 19.25 -12.13
C GLU A 280 25.36 18.32 -11.14
N VAL A 281 25.33 17.03 -11.46
CA VAL A 281 24.78 15.96 -10.62
C VAL A 281 25.75 14.79 -10.51
N SER A 282 25.58 13.96 -9.50
CA SER A 282 26.29 12.68 -9.39
C SER A 282 25.46 11.67 -8.59
N ASP A 283 25.92 10.42 -8.60
CA ASP A 283 25.52 9.44 -7.60
C ASP A 283 26.67 9.24 -6.59
N TYR A 284 26.38 9.33 -5.30
CA TYR A 284 27.35 9.06 -4.26
C TYR A 284 26.98 7.77 -3.53
N PHE A 285 27.50 6.64 -4.03
CA PHE A 285 27.27 5.31 -3.46
C PHE A 285 25.77 4.98 -3.29
N GLY A 286 24.99 5.21 -4.34
CA GLY A 286 23.52 5.02 -4.37
C GLY A 286 22.73 6.20 -3.84
N THR A 287 23.38 7.32 -3.50
CA THR A 287 22.72 8.56 -3.08
C THR A 287 22.77 9.59 -4.22
N PRO A 288 21.67 9.79 -4.96
CA PRO A 288 21.58 10.86 -5.95
C PRO A 288 21.80 12.23 -5.32
N GLN A 289 22.60 13.07 -5.95
CA GLN A 289 22.88 14.42 -5.44
C GLN A 289 23.15 15.44 -6.55
N ILE A 290 22.82 16.69 -6.24
CA ILE A 290 23.19 17.89 -7.01
C ILE A 290 24.51 18.41 -6.45
N LEU A 291 25.50 18.60 -7.33
CA LEU A 291 26.83 19.10 -6.98
C LEU A 291 27.00 20.57 -7.33
N ALA A 292 26.31 21.07 -8.35
CA ALA A 292 26.38 22.47 -8.74
C ALA A 292 25.08 23.01 -9.35
N VAL A 293 24.90 24.31 -9.19
CA VAL A 293 23.79 25.10 -9.76
C VAL A 293 24.30 26.40 -10.38
N ASP A 294 23.47 27.04 -11.21
CA ASP A 294 23.64 28.43 -11.61
C ASP A 294 23.00 29.34 -10.56
N GLY A 295 23.80 29.91 -9.66
CA GLY A 295 23.29 30.70 -8.53
C GLY A 295 22.65 32.03 -8.91
N ASP A 296 22.81 32.50 -10.15
CA ASP A 296 22.09 33.68 -10.65
C ASP A 296 20.60 33.38 -10.92
N THR A 297 20.20 32.10 -10.94
CA THR A 297 18.84 31.65 -11.29
C THR A 297 17.95 31.35 -10.08
N TRP A 298 18.48 31.48 -8.85
CA TRP A 298 17.71 31.24 -7.63
C TRP A 298 16.49 32.17 -7.53
N THR A 299 15.33 31.59 -7.28
CA THR A 299 14.13 32.31 -6.88
C THR A 299 13.40 31.58 -5.76
N VAL A 300 12.69 32.36 -4.92
CA VAL A 300 11.79 31.82 -3.89
C VAL A 300 10.37 31.98 -4.41
N ASP A 301 9.69 30.85 -4.63
CA ASP A 301 8.35 30.82 -5.21
C ASP A 301 7.27 30.92 -4.12
N ALA A 302 7.48 30.23 -2.99
CA ALA A 302 6.59 30.26 -1.83
C ALA A 302 7.34 29.87 -0.53
N THR A 303 6.67 30.10 0.61
CA THR A 303 7.16 29.76 1.95
C THR A 303 6.04 29.16 2.78
N GLY A 304 6.38 28.25 3.69
CA GLY A 304 5.42 27.66 4.62
C GLY A 304 4.54 26.58 3.99
N THR A 305 5.02 25.95 2.91
CA THR A 305 4.41 24.76 2.33
C THR A 305 4.57 23.59 3.28
N ASP A 306 3.51 22.78 3.41
CA ASP A 306 3.59 21.54 4.18
C ASP A 306 4.48 20.52 3.47
N VAL A 307 5.22 19.73 4.26
CA VAL A 307 6.16 18.73 3.76
C VAL A 307 5.63 17.34 4.10
N PRO A 308 5.24 16.54 3.09
CA PRO A 308 4.92 15.14 3.27
C PRO A 308 6.05 14.35 3.93
N VAL A 309 5.68 13.51 4.90
CA VAL A 309 6.57 12.59 5.60
C VAL A 309 6.04 11.18 5.47
N ILE A 310 6.92 10.22 5.16
CA ILE A 310 6.55 8.80 5.05
C ILE A 310 6.60 8.17 6.44
N GLU A 311 5.48 7.59 6.89
CA GLU A 311 5.39 6.93 8.19
C GLU A 311 5.91 5.49 8.14
N HIS A 312 6.81 5.14 9.07
CA HIS A 312 7.27 3.75 9.25
C HIS A 312 7.08 3.21 10.66
N THR A 313 6.61 4.00 11.63
CA THR A 313 6.37 3.51 13.00
C THR A 313 5.33 2.39 12.99
N GLY A 314 5.69 1.24 13.55
CA GLY A 314 4.89 0.01 13.48
C GLY A 314 4.71 -0.55 12.06
N GLY A 315 5.37 0.03 11.06
CA GLY A 315 5.17 -0.20 9.64
C GLY A 315 6.23 -1.09 8.98
N PRO A 316 6.18 -1.20 7.64
CA PRO A 316 7.15 -1.97 6.88
C PRO A 316 8.56 -1.36 6.98
N ALA A 317 9.56 -2.19 6.73
CA ALA A 317 10.95 -1.78 6.78
C ALA A 317 11.25 -0.62 5.79
N VAL A 318 11.96 0.41 6.28
CA VAL A 318 12.50 1.49 5.43
C VAL A 318 13.40 0.89 4.35
N SER A 319 13.18 1.31 3.11
CA SER A 319 13.81 0.82 1.90
C SER A 319 14.95 1.71 1.43
N ALA A 320 15.94 1.13 0.76
CA ALA A 320 16.99 1.91 0.08
C ALA A 320 16.43 2.83 -1.03
N ASN A 321 15.25 2.50 -1.59
CA ASN A 321 14.60 3.33 -2.60
C ASN A 321 14.03 4.64 -2.03
N GLU A 322 13.90 4.73 -0.71
CA GLU A 322 13.42 5.94 -0.01
C GLU A 322 14.57 6.91 0.29
N VAL A 323 15.79 6.64 -0.23
CA VAL A 323 16.94 7.53 -0.10
C VAL A 323 16.57 8.98 -0.44
N ASN A 324 17.06 9.93 0.37
CA ASN A 324 16.74 11.36 0.35
C ASN A 324 15.30 11.76 0.72
N GLN A 325 14.34 10.82 0.80
CA GLN A 325 12.96 11.13 1.22
C GLN A 325 12.86 11.25 2.74
N ILE A 326 11.95 12.11 3.22
CA ILE A 326 11.72 12.28 4.65
C ILE A 326 10.84 11.15 5.18
N VAL A 327 11.33 10.45 6.20
CA VAL A 327 10.60 9.44 6.95
C VAL A 327 10.39 9.89 8.39
N ARG A 328 9.31 9.44 9.02
CA ARG A 328 9.13 9.42 10.47
C ARG A 328 9.26 7.97 10.95
N VAL A 329 10.15 7.77 11.91
CA VAL A 329 10.41 6.47 12.54
C VAL A 329 10.49 6.67 14.04
N THR A 330 9.53 6.12 14.77
CA THR A 330 9.52 6.11 16.23
C THR A 330 9.78 4.69 16.74
N GLY A 331 10.74 4.56 17.64
CA GLY A 331 11.16 3.24 18.12
C GLY A 331 12.13 3.30 19.28
N THR A 332 12.54 2.12 19.75
CA THR A 332 13.46 1.96 20.88
C THR A 332 14.81 1.47 20.43
N LEU A 333 15.87 2.02 21.01
CA LEU A 333 17.23 1.52 20.79
C LEU A 333 17.42 0.16 21.47
N THR A 334 17.76 -0.88 20.71
CA THR A 334 17.96 -2.25 21.21
C THR A 334 19.42 -2.65 21.35
N SER A 335 20.34 -1.72 21.08
CA SER A 335 21.77 -1.94 21.30
C SER A 335 22.46 -0.76 22.01
N ALA A 336 23.62 -1.03 22.61
CA ALA A 336 24.34 -0.09 23.46
C ALA A 336 25.09 1.04 22.70
N GLY A 337 24.94 1.13 21.37
CA GLY A 337 25.68 2.06 20.53
C GLY A 337 27.13 1.62 20.29
N THR A 338 27.55 1.56 19.03
CA THR A 338 28.93 1.20 18.66
C THR A 338 29.54 2.22 17.72
N ASP A 339 30.86 2.40 17.76
CA ASP A 339 31.55 3.22 16.76
C ASP A 339 31.34 2.62 15.37
N CYS A 340 30.79 3.42 14.47
CA CYS A 340 30.52 3.03 13.08
C CYS A 340 31.18 3.97 12.06
N GLY A 341 32.29 4.61 12.45
CA GLY A 341 33.12 5.43 11.59
C GLY A 341 32.69 6.90 11.50
N GLY A 342 33.67 7.75 11.16
CA GLY A 342 33.47 9.21 11.06
C GLY A 342 33.21 9.89 12.41
N GLY A 343 33.49 9.22 13.53
CA GLY A 343 33.19 9.71 14.88
C GLY A 343 31.73 9.56 15.30
N ALA A 344 30.93 8.80 14.54
CA ALA A 344 29.54 8.51 14.86
C ALA A 344 29.38 7.20 15.63
N PHE A 345 28.27 7.12 16.36
CA PHE A 345 27.76 5.95 17.04
C PHE A 345 26.54 5.43 16.29
N CYS A 346 26.47 4.12 16.10
CA CYS A 346 25.35 3.43 15.48
C CYS A 346 24.66 2.54 16.50
N TYR A 347 23.33 2.62 16.50
CA TYR A 347 22.42 1.88 17.33
C TYR A 347 21.44 1.10 16.43
N ASP A 348 20.92 0.00 16.94
CA ASP A 348 19.79 -0.69 16.33
C ASP A 348 18.52 -0.05 16.87
N LEU A 349 17.69 0.49 15.99
CA LEU A 349 16.38 1.07 16.31
C LEU A 349 15.31 0.08 15.88
N ASP A 350 14.63 -0.52 16.85
CA ASP A 350 13.42 -1.34 16.64
C ASP A 350 12.20 -0.44 16.68
N TYR A 351 11.44 -0.43 15.59
CA TYR A 351 10.24 0.40 15.41
C TYR A 351 8.99 -0.44 15.11
N GLY A 352 8.99 -1.73 15.50
CA GLY A 352 7.83 -2.61 15.38
C GLY A 352 7.78 -3.41 14.08
N ALA A 353 6.77 -4.28 13.96
CA ALA A 353 6.58 -5.20 12.83
C ALA A 353 7.78 -6.10 12.47
N GLY A 354 8.67 -6.37 13.44
CA GLY A 354 9.93 -7.09 13.20
C GLY A 354 10.97 -6.29 12.41
N SER A 355 10.76 -4.98 12.24
CA SER A 355 11.64 -4.08 11.51
C SER A 355 12.67 -3.45 12.44
N THR A 356 13.93 -3.42 12.00
CA THR A 356 15.02 -2.73 12.70
C THR A 356 15.84 -1.95 11.68
N ILE A 357 16.30 -0.75 12.05
CA ILE A 357 17.16 0.09 11.20
C ILE A 357 18.33 0.65 12.00
N VAL A 358 19.43 0.91 11.31
CA VAL A 358 20.58 1.59 11.91
C VAL A 358 20.22 3.05 12.17
N PHE A 359 20.26 3.45 13.43
CA PHE A 359 20.23 4.84 13.86
C PHE A 359 21.65 5.33 14.11
N ARG A 360 22.12 6.29 13.31
CA ARG A 360 23.49 6.79 13.30
C ARG A 360 23.54 8.24 13.79
N THR A 361 24.27 8.50 14.87
CA THR A 361 24.38 9.83 15.48
C THR A 361 25.79 10.15 15.95
N TRP A 362 26.15 11.42 16.09
CA TRP A 362 27.40 11.85 16.73
C TRP A 362 27.29 12.06 18.25
N THR A 363 26.12 11.77 18.82
CA THR A 363 25.87 11.82 20.27
C THR A 363 26.05 10.44 20.90
N SER A 364 26.99 10.31 21.84
CA SER A 364 27.26 9.05 22.55
C SER A 364 26.42 8.88 23.82
N THR A 365 25.41 9.73 24.04
CA THR A 365 24.68 9.83 25.31
C THR A 365 23.51 8.87 25.43
N HIS A 366 23.15 8.17 24.34
CA HIS A 366 22.02 7.24 24.34
C HIS A 366 22.41 5.88 24.91
N SER A 367 21.48 5.25 25.61
CA SER A 367 21.58 3.88 26.09
C SER A 367 20.55 2.99 25.42
N GLU A 368 20.77 1.67 25.46
CA GLU A 368 19.73 0.69 25.14
C GLU A 368 18.46 0.98 25.97
N GLY A 369 17.30 0.81 25.35
CA GLY A 369 15.99 1.17 25.90
C GLY A 369 15.60 2.64 25.73
N THR A 370 16.46 3.48 25.13
CA THR A 370 16.11 4.89 24.82
C THR A 370 15.09 4.93 23.69
N CYS A 371 14.06 5.74 23.90
CA CYS A 371 13.10 6.08 22.85
C CYS A 371 13.66 7.12 21.89
N ILE A 372 13.42 6.93 20.60
CA ILE A 372 13.84 7.82 19.54
C ILE A 372 12.68 8.00 18.58
N THR A 373 12.33 9.26 18.32
CA THR A 373 11.59 9.65 17.13
C THR A 373 12.55 10.33 16.17
N PHE A 374 12.76 9.73 15.00
CA PHE A 374 13.51 10.30 13.89
C PHE A 374 12.52 10.90 12.89
N VAL A 375 12.73 12.17 12.51
CA VAL A 375 12.10 12.77 11.33
C VAL A 375 13.19 13.39 10.48
N GLY A 376 13.43 12.85 9.29
CA GLY A 376 14.53 13.30 8.44
C GLY A 376 14.71 12.45 7.19
N PRO A 377 15.71 12.79 6.36
CA PRO A 377 15.97 12.06 5.12
C PRO A 377 16.57 10.67 5.38
N VAL A 378 16.14 9.66 4.63
CA VAL A 378 16.82 8.35 4.60
C VAL A 378 18.19 8.53 3.94
N THR A 379 19.21 7.97 4.57
CA THR A 379 20.58 7.96 4.06
C THR A 379 21.04 6.53 3.77
N LEU A 380 22.06 6.36 2.93
CA LEU A 380 22.62 5.05 2.64
C LEU A 380 24.02 4.87 3.21
N TYR A 381 24.32 3.66 3.65
CA TYR A 381 25.68 3.21 3.95
C TYR A 381 25.88 1.82 3.36
N ASN A 382 26.83 1.69 2.42
CA ASN A 382 27.04 0.47 1.62
C ASN A 382 25.74 -0.05 0.97
N GLY A 383 24.87 0.85 0.52
CA GLY A 383 23.59 0.53 -0.11
C GLY A 383 22.47 0.12 0.86
N ALA A 384 22.73 0.02 2.16
CA ALA A 384 21.70 -0.22 3.17
C ALA A 384 21.13 1.12 3.69
N PRO A 385 19.80 1.22 3.89
CA PRO A 385 19.19 2.41 4.47
C PRO A 385 19.56 2.55 5.96
N GLN A 386 19.78 3.79 6.39
CA GLN A 386 20.02 4.16 7.77
C GLN A 386 19.46 5.56 8.06
N LEU A 387 19.15 5.80 9.32
CA LEU A 387 18.67 7.08 9.84
C LEU A 387 19.84 7.85 10.43
N THR A 388 20.29 8.92 9.77
CA THR A 388 21.48 9.67 10.19
C THR A 388 21.12 11.04 10.73
N THR A 389 21.66 11.37 11.91
CA THR A 389 21.57 12.70 12.53
C THR A 389 22.74 13.55 12.06
N TYR A 390 22.51 14.84 11.76
CA TYR A 390 23.58 15.77 11.42
C TYR A 390 23.60 16.94 12.42
N GLY A 391 24.20 16.74 13.59
CA GLY A 391 24.31 17.76 14.64
C GLY A 391 22.96 18.21 15.25
N GLU A 392 23.02 19.09 16.25
CA GLU A 392 21.85 19.50 17.07
C GLU A 392 20.73 20.24 16.30
N TRP A 393 20.92 20.58 15.02
CA TRP A 393 20.07 21.52 14.27
C TRP A 393 19.27 20.88 13.11
N SER A 394 19.59 19.65 12.69
CA SER A 394 19.05 19.10 11.42
C SER A 394 17.86 18.17 11.58
N THR A 395 17.63 17.65 12.77
CA THR A 395 16.72 16.54 13.05
C THR A 395 16.52 16.55 14.57
N MET A 396 15.28 16.61 15.06
CA MET A 396 15.00 16.67 16.50
C MET A 396 14.57 15.32 17.03
N TRP A 397 14.95 15.09 18.28
CA TRP A 397 14.89 13.81 19.00
C TRP A 397 14.23 14.08 20.35
N TRP A 398 13.29 13.23 20.77
CA TRP A 398 12.82 13.14 22.15
C TRP A 398 13.07 11.74 22.69
#